data_AF-E6PQN0-F1
#
_entry.id   AF-E6PQN0-F1
#
_cell.length_a   1.000
_cell.length_b   1.000
_cell.length_c   1.000
_cell.angle_alpha   90.00
_cell.angle_beta   90.00
_cell.angle_gamma   90.00
#
_symmetry.space_group_name_H-M   'P 1'
#
loop_
_entity.id
_entity.type
_entity.pdbx_description
1 polymer ?
#
loop_
_entity_poly.entity_id
_entity_poly.type
_entity_poly.pdbx_seq_one_letter_code
_entity_poly.pdbx_strand_id
1 'polypeptide(L)'
;MYRRNLNMARNRDDDLPNQQVAMLEAMQRMRLGLLAGDVAEARAARDVLQGLHTAHIAIEETELIPKLPATARWQAKVYLAEHAKLATMLGEWHDVSARQPDRLDQPEQRLALRDASLP
;
A
#
# COMPACT_ATOMS: atom_id res chain seq x y z
N MET A 1 33.82 -22.25 -24.61
CA MET A 1 33.62 -21.54 -23.33
C MET A 1 32.17 -21.11 -23.24
N TYR A 2 31.34 -21.88 -22.51
CA TYR A 2 29.94 -21.55 -22.26
C TYR A 2 29.86 -20.56 -21.09
N ARG A 3 29.58 -19.29 -21.37
CA ARG A 3 29.23 -18.30 -20.34
C ARG A 3 27.72 -18.39 -20.12
N ARG A 4 27.34 -19.19 -19.13
CA ARG A 4 25.96 -19.31 -18.64
C ARG A 4 25.57 -17.96 -18.04
N ASN A 5 24.76 -17.17 -18.76
CA ASN A 5 24.14 -15.96 -18.23
C ASN A 5 23.10 -16.37 -17.17
N LEU A 6 23.57 -16.70 -15.98
CA LEU A 6 22.79 -16.76 -14.75
C LEU A 6 22.58 -15.33 -14.27
N ASN A 7 21.85 -14.52 -15.02
CA ASN A 7 21.42 -13.21 -14.54
C ASN A 7 19.97 -13.31 -14.09
N MET A 8 19.85 -13.70 -12.82
CA MET A 8 18.78 -13.37 -11.88
C MET A 8 17.57 -12.66 -12.47
N ALA A 9 16.65 -13.41 -13.06
CA ALA A 9 15.26 -13.19 -12.71
C ALA A 9 15.17 -13.55 -11.23
N ARG A 10 15.44 -12.59 -10.33
CA ARG A 10 14.99 -12.72 -8.94
C ARG A 10 13.52 -13.09 -9.06
N ASN A 11 13.18 -14.26 -8.55
CA ASN A 11 11.80 -14.73 -8.49
C ASN A 11 11.00 -13.56 -7.88
N ARG A 12 10.15 -12.90 -8.67
CA ARG A 12 9.40 -11.73 -8.18
C ARG A 12 8.54 -12.12 -6.97
N ASP A 13 8.18 -13.41 -6.92
CA ASP A 13 7.50 -14.07 -5.81
C ASP A 13 8.34 -14.13 -4.52
N ASP A 14 9.67 -14.29 -4.59
CA ASP A 14 10.56 -14.39 -3.41
C ASP A 14 10.71 -13.02 -2.70
N ASP A 15 10.31 -11.93 -3.35
CA ASP A 15 10.38 -10.56 -2.81
C ASP A 15 9.02 -10.07 -2.26
N LEU A 16 7.94 -10.85 -2.40
CA LEU A 16 6.61 -10.48 -1.88
C LEU A 16 6.61 -10.19 -0.38
N PRO A 17 7.30 -10.97 0.49
CA PRO A 17 7.36 -10.64 1.92
C PRO A 17 8.06 -9.30 2.19
N ASN A 18 9.10 -8.95 1.43
CA ASN A 18 9.79 -7.67 1.59
C ASN A 18 8.92 -6.51 1.11
N GLN A 19 8.15 -6.70 0.02
CA GLN A 19 7.15 -5.71 -0.42
C GLN A 19 6.10 -5.48 0.66
N GLN A 20 5.64 -6.53 1.34
CA GLN A 20 4.72 -6.42 2.47
C GLN A 20 5.32 -5.65 3.63
N VAL A 21 6.58 -5.92 3.99
CA VAL A 21 7.30 -5.15 5.02
C VAL A 21 7.38 -3.68 4.64
N ALA A 22 7.77 -3.35 3.41
CA ALA A 22 7.86 -1.97 2.92
C ALA A 22 6.49 -1.26 2.95
N MET A 23 5.40 -1.97 2.60
CA MET A 23 4.04 -1.43 2.72
C MET A 23 3.66 -1.15 4.18
N LEU A 24 3.98 -2.07 5.09
CA LEU A 24 3.73 -1.87 6.53
C LEU A 24 4.52 -0.69 7.09
N GLU A 25 5.78 -0.52 6.69
CA GLU A 25 6.62 0.63 7.07
C GLU A 25 6.05 1.95 6.53
N ALA A 26 5.61 1.99 5.28
CA ALA A 26 4.97 3.16 4.69
C ALA A 26 3.66 3.51 5.43
N MET A 27 2.83 2.51 5.74
CA MET A 27 1.62 2.69 6.52
C MET A 27 1.92 3.20 7.94
N GLN A 28 2.98 2.70 8.58
CA GLN A 28 3.40 3.18 9.89
C GLN A 28 3.83 4.64 9.83
N ARG A 29 4.66 5.04 8.86
CA ARG A 29 5.09 6.42 8.66
C ARG A 29 3.90 7.35 8.43
N MET A 30 2.96 6.94 7.58
CA MET A 30 1.72 7.69 7.34
C MET A 30 0.96 7.95 8.65
N ARG A 31 0.75 6.90 9.45
CA ARG A 31 0.04 7.02 10.74
C ARG A 31 0.78 7.87 11.76
N LEU A 32 2.12 7.77 11.82
CA LEU A 32 2.94 8.59 12.71
C LEU A 32 2.92 10.07 12.30
N GLY A 33 2.97 10.37 10.99
CA GLY A 33 2.82 11.74 10.48
C GLY A 33 1.49 12.36 10.92
N LEU A 34 0.38 11.64 10.74
CA LEU A 34 -0.94 12.08 11.19
C LEU A 34 -0.99 12.37 12.71
N LEU A 35 -0.42 11.49 13.53
CA LEU A 35 -0.35 11.67 14.98
C LEU A 35 0.51 12.88 15.38
N ALA A 36 1.62 13.10 14.69
CA ALA A 36 2.52 14.21 14.93
C ALA A 36 1.97 15.55 14.39
N GLY A 37 0.90 15.51 13.59
CA GLY A 37 0.39 16.66 12.85
C GLY A 37 1.26 17.03 11.64
N ASP A 38 2.17 16.16 11.23
CA ASP A 38 2.98 16.29 10.02
C ASP A 38 2.23 15.66 8.83
N VAL A 39 1.34 16.46 8.23
CA VAL A 39 0.48 16.01 7.14
C VAL A 39 1.30 15.86 5.85
N ALA A 40 2.36 16.66 5.68
CA ALA A 40 3.27 16.51 4.54
C ALA A 40 3.97 15.15 4.54
N GLU A 41 4.56 14.72 5.68
CA GLU A 41 5.15 13.36 5.78
C GLU A 41 4.07 12.29 5.61
N ALA A 42 2.87 12.50 6.17
CA ALA A 42 1.80 11.53 5.99
C ALA A 42 1.45 11.34 4.50
N ARG A 43 1.35 12.42 3.72
CA ARG A 43 1.07 12.37 2.27
C ARG A 43 2.19 11.67 1.52
N ALA A 44 3.44 12.04 1.78
CA ALA A 44 4.61 11.41 1.15
C ALA A 44 4.66 9.90 1.44
N ALA A 45 4.40 9.50 2.69
CA ALA A 45 4.33 8.09 3.07
C ALA A 45 3.18 7.35 2.39
N ARG A 46 2.02 7.99 2.20
CA ARG A 46 0.91 7.39 1.46
C ARG A 46 1.21 7.23 -0.02
N ASP A 47 1.86 8.20 -0.65
CA ASP A 47 2.24 8.09 -2.07
C ASP A 47 3.22 6.92 -2.29
N VAL A 48 4.15 6.72 -1.35
CA VAL A 48 5.00 5.53 -1.32
C VAL A 48 4.16 4.25 -1.13
N LEU A 49 3.23 4.24 -0.18
CA LEU A 49 2.34 3.09 0.04
C LEU A 49 1.52 2.76 -1.22
N GLN A 50 0.95 3.76 -1.89
CA GLN A 50 0.19 3.60 -3.12
C GLN A 50 1.05 2.99 -4.23
N GLY A 51 2.28 3.49 -4.43
CA GLY A 51 3.20 2.95 -5.42
C GLY A 51 3.57 1.49 -5.14
N LEU A 52 3.88 1.16 -3.88
CA LEU A 52 4.19 -0.21 -3.46
C LEU A 52 2.98 -1.14 -3.65
N HIS A 53 1.79 -0.67 -3.26
CA HIS A 53 0.56 -1.45 -3.36
C HIS A 53 0.19 -1.73 -4.82
N THR A 54 0.28 -0.74 -5.70
CA THR A 54 0.04 -0.92 -7.14
C THR A 54 1.03 -1.91 -7.75
N ALA A 55 2.31 -1.84 -7.40
CA ALA A 55 3.31 -2.78 -7.90
C ALA A 55 3.07 -4.22 -7.38
N HIS A 56 2.72 -4.36 -6.10
CA HIS A 56 2.41 -5.64 -5.48
C HIS A 56 1.17 -6.30 -6.10
N ILE A 57 0.07 -5.55 -6.18
CA ILE A 57 -1.19 -6.00 -6.80
C ILE A 57 -0.95 -6.47 -8.24
N ALA A 58 -0.15 -5.74 -9.02
CA ALA A 58 0.12 -6.12 -10.40
C ALA A 58 0.76 -7.51 -10.50
N ILE A 59 1.67 -7.86 -9.58
CA ILE A 59 2.27 -9.20 -9.50
C ILE A 59 1.21 -10.22 -9.07
N GLU A 60 0.45 -9.94 -8.01
CA GLU A 60 -0.55 -10.90 -7.52
C GLU A 60 -1.63 -11.19 -8.57
N GLU A 61 -2.17 -10.17 -9.23
CA GLU A 61 -3.24 -10.31 -10.22
C GLU A 61 -2.80 -10.99 -11.51
N THR A 62 -1.54 -10.82 -11.91
CA THR A 62 -1.03 -11.41 -13.16
C THR A 62 -0.37 -12.77 -12.94
N GLU A 63 0.29 -12.99 -11.80
CA GLU A 63 1.16 -14.14 -11.58
C GLU A 63 0.62 -15.14 -10.54
N LEU A 64 -0.14 -14.70 -9.52
CA LEU A 64 -0.55 -15.55 -8.39
C LEU A 64 -2.03 -15.92 -8.41
N ILE A 65 -2.92 -14.92 -8.49
CA ILE A 65 -4.37 -15.07 -8.45
C ILE A 65 -4.88 -16.03 -9.55
N PRO A 66 -4.37 -15.98 -10.81
CA PRO A 66 -4.78 -16.93 -11.85
C PRO A 66 -4.41 -18.39 -11.54
N LYS A 67 -3.42 -18.62 -10.66
CA LYS A 67 -2.95 -19.96 -10.27
C LYS A 67 -3.62 -20.48 -8.99
N LEU A 68 -4.57 -19.74 -8.41
CA LEU A 68 -5.23 -20.15 -7.18
C LEU A 68 -5.96 -21.50 -7.36
N PRO A 69 -5.75 -22.47 -6.46
CA PRO A 69 -6.46 -23.73 -6.52
C PRO A 69 -7.94 -23.53 -6.15
N ALA A 70 -8.80 -24.44 -6.60
CA ALA A 70 -10.23 -24.42 -6.24
C ALA A 70 -10.49 -24.53 -4.73
N THR A 71 -9.50 -25.02 -3.96
CA THR A 71 -9.52 -25.15 -2.50
C THR A 71 -9.00 -23.90 -1.78
N ALA A 72 -8.65 -22.83 -2.50
CA ALA A 72 -8.22 -21.57 -1.88
C ALA A 72 -9.32 -21.01 -0.96
N ARG A 73 -8.90 -20.36 0.13
CA ARG A 73 -9.80 -19.75 1.13
C ARG A 73 -10.86 -18.85 0.49
N TRP A 74 -10.47 -18.08 -0.50
CA TRP A 74 -11.34 -17.20 -1.26
C TRP A 74 -11.19 -17.43 -2.76
N GLN A 75 -12.27 -17.20 -3.48
CA GLN A 75 -12.25 -17.19 -4.95
C GLN A 75 -11.47 -15.97 -5.46
N ALA A 76 -10.82 -16.09 -6.63
CA ALA A 76 -10.05 -15.01 -7.25
C ALA A 76 -10.78 -13.65 -7.26
N LYS A 77 -12.07 -13.65 -7.58
CA LYS A 77 -12.91 -12.43 -7.59
C LYS A 77 -12.94 -11.65 -6.27
N VAL A 78 -12.74 -12.33 -5.14
CA VAL A 78 -12.72 -11.70 -3.82
C VAL A 78 -11.41 -10.95 -3.63
N TYR A 79 -10.26 -11.55 -3.98
CA TYR A 79 -8.97 -10.86 -3.94
C TYR A 79 -8.97 -9.60 -4.81
N LEU A 80 -9.49 -9.69 -6.04
CA LEU A 80 -9.63 -8.54 -6.94
C LEU A 80 -10.53 -7.44 -6.34
N ALA A 81 -11.62 -7.82 -5.68
CA ALA A 81 -12.50 -6.85 -5.02
C ALA A 81 -11.82 -6.17 -3.82
N GLU A 82 -11.03 -6.90 -3.03
CA GLU A 82 -10.26 -6.32 -1.93
C GLU A 82 -9.16 -5.36 -2.44
N HIS A 83 -8.47 -5.70 -3.54
CA HIS A 83 -7.53 -4.79 -4.20
C HIS A 83 -8.19 -3.49 -4.65
N ALA A 84 -9.35 -3.58 -5.31
CA ALA A 84 -10.11 -2.42 -5.74
C ALA A 84 -10.58 -1.55 -4.56
N LYS A 85 -10.97 -2.20 -3.45
CA LYS A 85 -11.36 -1.51 -2.22
C LYS A 85 -10.18 -0.74 -1.61
N LEU A 86 -9.01 -1.37 -1.49
CA LEU A 86 -7.81 -0.73 -0.95
C LEU A 86 -7.37 0.46 -1.81
N ALA A 87 -7.42 0.33 -3.14
CA ALA A 87 -7.13 1.43 -4.06
C ALA A 87 -8.11 2.60 -3.87
N THR A 88 -9.41 2.32 -3.72
CA THR A 88 -10.43 3.33 -3.44
C THR A 88 -10.14 4.06 -2.13
N MET A 89 -9.89 3.32 -1.05
CA MET A 89 -9.59 3.90 0.27
C MET A 89 -8.36 4.82 0.26
N LEU A 90 -7.29 4.42 -0.44
CA LEU A 90 -6.09 5.25 -0.59
C LEU A 90 -6.35 6.50 -1.43
N GLY A 91 -7.23 6.41 -2.43
CA GLY A 91 -7.69 7.55 -3.23
C GLY A 91 -8.49 8.56 -2.41
N GLU A 92 -9.50 8.09 -1.67
CA GLU A 92 -10.31 8.93 -0.77
C GLU A 92 -9.45 9.65 0.26
N TRP A 93 -8.49 8.94 0.85
CA TRP A 93 -7.55 9.55 1.79
C TRP A 93 -6.69 10.64 1.16
N HIS A 94 -6.27 10.47 -0.10
CA HIS A 94 -5.54 11.55 -0.77
C HIS A 94 -6.40 12.81 -0.91
N ASP A 95 -7.66 12.66 -1.27
CA ASP A 95 -8.55 13.78 -1.49
C ASP A 95 -8.87 14.52 -0.18
N VAL A 96 -9.01 13.77 0.92
CA VAL A 96 -9.16 14.33 2.27
C VAL A 96 -7.90 15.07 2.69
N SER A 97 -6.73 14.44 2.55
CA SER A 97 -5.46 15.00 3.02
C SER A 97 -5.02 16.19 2.16
N ALA A 98 -5.27 16.21 0.85
CA ALA A 98 -4.90 17.32 -0.04
C ALA A 98 -5.51 18.67 0.35
N ARG A 99 -6.63 18.66 1.08
CA ARG A 99 -7.33 19.87 1.55
C ARG A 99 -6.80 20.41 2.89
N GLN A 100 -5.92 19.67 3.54
CA GLN A 100 -5.35 20.03 4.84
C GLN A 100 -4.12 20.92 4.67
N PRO A 101 -3.74 21.73 5.66
CA PRO A 101 -2.40 22.31 5.70
C PRO A 101 -1.34 21.21 5.89
N ASP A 102 -0.09 21.52 5.54
CA ASP A 102 1.04 20.60 5.71
C ASP A 102 1.34 20.27 7.18
N ARG A 103 0.93 21.17 8.08
CA ARG A 103 1.09 21.04 9.53
C ARG A 103 -0.24 21.30 10.23
N LEU A 104 -0.60 20.42 11.16
CA LEU A 104 -1.74 20.59 12.06
C LEU A 104 -1.25 20.70 13.49
N ASP A 105 -1.37 21.88 14.08
CA ASP A 105 -0.89 22.10 15.45
C ASP A 105 -1.93 21.74 16.51
N GLN A 106 -3.23 21.82 16.19
CA GLN A 106 -4.29 21.53 17.16
C GLN A 106 -4.52 20.01 17.29
N PRO A 107 -4.43 19.43 18.50
CA PRO A 107 -4.63 17.99 18.72
C PRO A 107 -5.98 17.48 18.20
N GLU A 108 -7.04 18.28 18.30
CA GLU A 108 -8.39 17.94 17.85
C GLU A 108 -8.45 17.80 16.32
N GLN A 109 -7.73 18.64 15.59
CA GLN A 109 -7.62 18.56 14.14
C GLN A 109 -6.81 17.33 13.71
N ARG A 110 -5.73 17.01 14.43
CA ARG A 110 -4.94 15.79 14.18
C ARG A 110 -5.78 14.54 14.41
N LEU A 111 -6.55 14.50 15.50
CA LEU A 111 -7.44 13.39 15.81
C LEU A 111 -8.56 13.26 14.77
N ALA A 112 -9.23 14.35 14.41
CA ALA A 112 -10.28 14.34 13.39
C ALA A 112 -9.75 13.85 12.02
N LEU A 113 -8.56 14.31 11.60
CA LEU A 113 -7.95 13.85 10.37
C LEU A 113 -7.55 12.36 10.43
N ARG A 114 -7.04 11.91 11.59
CA ARG A 114 -6.73 10.49 11.82
C ARG A 114 -8.01 9.64 11.74
N ASP A 115 -9.10 10.07 12.35
CA ASP A 115 -10.36 9.31 12.34
C ASP A 115 -10.97 9.27 10.94
N ALA A 116 -10.86 10.35 10.18
CA ALA A 116 -11.23 10.39 8.76
C ALA A 116 -10.31 9.53 7.86
N SER A 117 -9.18 9.05 8.38
CA SER A 117 -8.23 8.19 7.65
C SER A 117 -8.33 6.70 7.98
N LEU A 118 -9.23 6.32 8.90
CA LEU A 118 -9.49 4.93 9.24
C LEU A 118 -10.66 4.40 8.37
N PRO A 119 -10.53 3.22 7.75
CA PRO A 119 -11.66 2.53 7.11
C PRO A 119 -12.74 2.08 8.09
#